data_AF-A0A7L4NTJ9-F1
#
_entry.id   AF-A0A7L4NTJ9-F1
#
_cell.length_a   1.000
_cell.length_b   1.000
_cell.length_c   1.000
_cell.angle_alpha   90.00
_cell.angle_beta   90.00
_cell.angle_gamma   90.00
#
_symmetry.space_group_name_H-M   'P 1'
#
loop_
_entity.id
_entity.type
_entity.pdbx_description
1 polymer ?
#
loop_
_entity_poly.entity_id
_entity_poly.type
_entity_poly.pdbx_seq_one_letter_code
_entity_poly.pdbx_strand_id
1 'polypeptide(L)'
;EKPGICPMAEEAADTAGPCGPPCAGDWQCPRAEKCCSSRCGPVCSAPEQDKPGECPKVRPRQGPEPCAEKDSCAHDRDCPRQEKCCFSGCAMS
;
A
#
# COMPACT_ATOMS: atom_id res chain seq x y z
N GLU A 1 -6.98 -11.87 7.39
CA GLU A 1 -6.55 -10.47 7.21
C GLU A 1 -7.53 -9.53 7.86
N LYS A 2 -7.06 -8.35 8.28
CA LYS A 2 -7.90 -7.22 8.70
C LYS A 2 -7.93 -6.14 7.61
N PRO A 3 -9.01 -5.35 7.52
CA PRO A 3 -9.14 -4.31 6.49
C PRO A 3 -8.12 -3.18 6.66
N GLY A 4 -7.86 -2.46 5.57
CA GLY A 4 -6.89 -1.36 5.49
C GLY A 4 -5.50 -1.82 5.09
N ILE A 5 -4.60 -0.86 4.92
CA ILE A 5 -3.20 -1.09 4.50
C ILE A 5 -2.22 -0.68 5.60
N CYS A 6 -1.03 -1.24 5.56
CA CYS A 6 0.04 -0.82 6.46
C CYS A 6 0.51 0.60 6.13
N PRO A 7 0.70 1.46 7.14
CA PRO A 7 1.28 2.78 6.95
C PRO A 7 2.67 2.68 6.34
N MET A 8 3.11 3.72 5.61
CA MET A 8 4.50 3.78 5.17
C MET A 8 5.44 3.78 6.37
N ALA A 9 6.55 3.03 6.24
CA ALA A 9 7.54 2.85 7.30
C ALA A 9 8.18 4.17 7.79
N GLU A 10 8.08 5.23 6.99
CA GLU A 10 8.56 6.59 7.30
C GLU A 10 7.63 7.27 8.32
N GLU A 11 6.31 7.14 8.17
CA GLU A 11 5.28 7.74 9.04
C GLU A 11 5.01 6.86 10.29
N ALA A 12 5.30 5.56 10.20
CA ALA A 12 5.23 4.64 11.34
C ALA A 12 6.42 4.79 12.32
N ALA A 13 7.41 5.62 11.98
CA ALA A 13 8.64 5.80 12.75
C ALA A 13 8.62 6.98 13.75
N ASP A 14 7.59 7.84 13.74
CA ASP A 14 7.60 9.09 14.53
C ASP A 14 6.88 9.00 15.89
N THR A 15 6.82 7.81 16.47
CA THR A 15 6.80 7.71 17.93
C THR A 15 8.08 7.02 18.36
N ALA A 16 9.06 7.83 18.76
CA ALA A 16 10.32 7.45 19.37
C ALA A 16 10.13 6.74 20.73
N GLY A 17 9.39 5.63 20.73
CA GLY A 17 9.20 4.70 21.84
C GLY A 17 9.87 3.36 21.54
N PRO A 18 10.00 2.48 22.55
CA PRO A 18 10.44 1.10 22.31
C PRO A 18 9.54 0.44 21.25
N CYS A 19 10.16 -0.38 20.39
CA CYS A 19 9.45 -1.11 19.34
C CYS A 19 8.19 -1.80 19.91
N GLY A 20 7.07 -1.69 19.19
CA GLY A 20 5.81 -2.32 19.57
C GLY A 20 5.91 -3.85 19.68
N PRO A 21 4.88 -4.51 20.24
CA PRO A 21 4.87 -5.96 20.36
C PRO A 21 5.03 -6.61 18.97
N PRO A 22 5.91 -7.62 18.84
CA PRO A 22 6.10 -8.30 17.58
C PRO A 22 4.87 -9.11 17.20
N CYS A 23 4.62 -9.25 15.91
CA CYS A 23 3.52 -10.03 15.37
C CYS A 23 3.97 -10.84 14.16
N ALA A 24 3.27 -11.94 13.84
CA ALA A 24 3.45 -12.68 12.59
C ALA A 24 2.27 -12.54 11.61
N GLY A 25 1.20 -11.85 12.02
CA GLY A 25 0.05 -11.57 11.16
C GLY A 25 -1.03 -10.77 11.89
N ASP A 26 -1.93 -10.16 11.12
CA ASP A 26 -2.98 -9.26 11.64
C ASP A 26 -3.79 -9.87 12.79
N TRP A 27 -4.03 -11.18 12.77
CA TRP A 27 -4.82 -11.88 13.78
C TRP A 27 -4.23 -11.78 15.21
N GLN A 28 -2.94 -11.51 15.35
CA GLN A 28 -2.28 -11.28 16.65
C GLN A 28 -2.47 -9.85 17.17
N CYS A 29 -2.79 -8.92 16.26
CA CYS A 29 -2.94 -7.52 16.60
C CYS A 29 -4.35 -7.22 17.12
N PRO A 30 -4.46 -6.42 18.18
CA PRO A 30 -5.75 -6.13 18.79
C PRO A 30 -6.62 -5.27 17.87
N ARG A 31 -7.94 -5.35 18.05
CA ARG A 31 -8.92 -4.51 17.33
C ARG A 31 -8.75 -4.59 15.81
N ALA A 32 -8.53 -3.46 15.14
CA ALA A 32 -8.34 -3.33 13.70
C ALA A 32 -6.86 -3.21 13.28
N GLU A 33 -5.92 -3.29 14.24
CA GLU A 33 -4.49 -3.13 13.94
C GLU A 33 -3.98 -4.23 13.02
N LYS A 34 -3.09 -3.86 12.09
CA LYS A 34 -2.45 -4.77 11.15
C LYS A 34 -1.02 -5.04 11.57
N CYS A 35 -0.53 -6.22 11.19
CA CYS A 35 0.86 -6.58 11.41
C CYS A 35 1.72 -6.06 10.27
N CYS A 36 2.48 -5.00 10.54
CA CYS A 36 3.15 -4.21 9.53
C CYS A 36 4.66 -4.22 9.69
N SER A 37 5.38 -4.28 8.58
CA SER A 37 6.84 -4.19 8.57
C SER A 37 7.30 -2.79 8.98
N SER A 38 8.15 -2.73 10.00
CA SER A 38 8.81 -1.51 10.47
C SER A 38 10.33 -1.71 10.53
N ARG A 39 11.08 -0.66 10.91
CA ARG A 39 12.53 -0.77 11.17
C ARG A 39 12.88 -1.77 12.27
N CYS A 40 11.94 -2.04 13.19
CA CYS A 40 12.11 -3.01 14.27
C CYS A 40 11.67 -4.44 13.88
N GLY A 41 11.22 -4.65 12.64
CA GLY A 41 10.52 -5.87 12.23
C GLY A 41 8.99 -5.70 12.25
N PRO A 42 8.24 -6.81 12.13
CA PRO A 42 6.79 -6.78 12.07
C PRO A 42 6.17 -6.43 13.43
N VAL A 43 5.43 -5.33 13.47
CA VAL A 43 4.77 -4.81 14.68
C VAL A 43 3.31 -4.48 14.38
N CYS A 44 2.48 -4.48 15.42
CA CYS A 44 1.08 -4.05 15.29
C CYS A 44 1.01 -2.53 15.14
N SER A 45 0.36 -2.09 14.07
CA SER A 45 0.15 -0.67 13.77
C SER A 45 -1.30 -0.39 13.40
N ALA A 46 -1.78 0.81 13.70
CA ALA A 46 -3.05 1.28 13.20
C ALA A 46 -3.05 1.28 11.65
N PRO A 47 -4.10 0.73 11.01
CA PRO A 47 -4.15 0.68 9.56
C PRO A 47 -4.47 2.05 8.96
N GLU A 48 -3.94 2.31 7.76
CA GLU A 48 -4.46 3.37 6.90
C GLU A 48 -5.71 2.87 6.16
N GLN A 49 -6.61 3.81 5.86
CA GLN A 49 -7.80 3.50 5.10
C GLN A 49 -7.43 3.25 3.63
N ASP A 50 -7.94 2.16 3.06
CA ASP A 50 -7.83 1.88 1.63
C ASP A 50 -8.49 2.99 0.82
N LYS A 51 -7.89 3.37 -0.32
CA LYS A 51 -8.53 4.33 -1.21
C LYS A 51 -9.72 3.66 -1.89
N PRO A 52 -10.90 4.30 -1.91
CA PRO A 52 -12.10 3.70 -2.47
C PRO A 52 -11.97 3.46 -3.98
N GLY A 53 -12.65 2.42 -4.47
CA GLY A 53 -12.69 2.07 -5.89
C GLY A 53 -11.88 0.82 -6.22
N GLU A 54 -11.98 0.37 -7.47
CA GLU A 54 -11.26 -0.79 -7.98
C GLU A 54 -10.59 -0.44 -9.31
N CYS A 55 -9.39 -0.96 -9.53
CA CYS A 55 -8.73 -0.77 -10.82
C CYS A 55 -9.45 -1.57 -11.92
N PRO A 56 -9.66 -0.98 -13.10
CA PRO A 56 -10.22 -1.70 -14.23
C PRO A 56 -9.29 -2.85 -14.64
N LYS A 57 -9.89 -3.97 -15.09
CA LYS A 57 -9.13 -5.10 -15.63
C LYS A 57 -8.71 -4.80 -17.07
N VAL A 58 -7.56 -4.17 -17.23
CA VAL A 58 -6.99 -3.80 -18.54
C VAL A 58 -5.94 -4.82 -18.96
N ARG A 59 -5.94 -5.20 -20.25
CA ARG A 59 -4.88 -6.04 -20.82
C ARG A 59 -3.71 -5.16 -21.29
N PRO A 60 -2.46 -5.64 -21.22
CA PRO A 60 -1.33 -4.96 -21.82
C PRO A 60 -1.60 -4.70 -23.31
N ARG A 61 -1.26 -3.50 -23.79
CA ARG A 61 -1.33 -3.19 -25.22
C ARG A 61 -0.36 -4.10 -25.98
N GLN A 62 -0.85 -4.70 -27.06
CA GLN A 62 -0.11 -5.64 -27.92
C GLN A 62 0.31 -4.99 -29.24
N GLY A 63 0.58 -3.67 -29.21
CA GLY A 63 0.97 -2.93 -30.41
C GLY A 63 2.39 -3.30 -30.87
N PRO A 64 2.70 -3.12 -32.17
CA PRO A 64 4.06 -3.31 -32.67
C PRO A 64 5.04 -2.26 -32.10
N GLU A 65 4.53 -1.09 -31.74
CA GLU A 65 5.28 -0.04 -31.07
C GLU A 65 5.29 -0.29 -29.54
N PRO A 66 6.46 -0.28 -28.90
CA PRO A 66 6.55 -0.38 -27.46
C PRO A 66 5.90 0.83 -26.79
N CYS A 67 5.33 0.62 -25.60
CA CYS A 67 4.81 1.70 -24.79
C CYS A 67 5.94 2.70 -24.44
N ALA A 68 5.73 3.98 -24.73
CA ALA A 68 6.62 5.06 -24.29
C ALA A 68 6.18 5.70 -22.95
N GLU A 69 4.95 5.40 -22.51
CA GLU A 69 4.43 5.83 -21.21
C GLU A 69 5.23 5.19 -20.07
N LYS A 70 5.50 5.99 -19.04
CA LYS A 70 6.17 5.56 -17.82
C LYS A 70 5.20 5.65 -16.66
N ASP A 71 5.38 4.78 -15.69
CA ASP A 71 4.65 4.81 -14.42
C ASP A 71 4.74 6.20 -13.77
N SER A 72 3.59 6.82 -13.52
CA SER A 72 3.49 8.07 -12.75
C SER A 72 3.29 7.82 -11.26
N CYS A 73 2.90 6.60 -10.88
CA CYS A 73 2.70 6.15 -9.50
C CYS A 73 3.13 4.67 -9.40
N ALA A 74 3.45 4.22 -8.19
CA ALA A 74 3.66 2.81 -7.89
C ALA A 74 2.55 2.23 -7.01
N HIS A 75 1.98 3.06 -6.13
CA HIS A 75 0.92 2.71 -5.19
C HIS A 75 -0.17 3.77 -5.17
N ASP A 76 -1.37 3.38 -4.75
CA ASP A 76 -2.53 4.28 -4.59
C ASP A 76 -2.18 5.56 -3.83
N ARG A 77 -1.35 5.47 -2.79
CA ARG A 77 -0.87 6.62 -1.98
C ARG A 77 -0.05 7.66 -2.76
N ASP A 78 0.58 7.28 -3.86
CA ASP A 78 1.35 8.21 -4.70
C ASP A 78 0.41 9.13 -5.49
N CYS A 79 -0.84 8.69 -5.70
CA CYS A 79 -1.86 9.50 -6.36
C CYS A 79 -2.49 10.48 -5.35
N PRO A 80 -2.92 11.67 -5.77
CA PRO A 80 -3.57 12.62 -4.88
C PRO A 80 -4.98 12.14 -4.47
N ARG A 81 -5.47 12.64 -3.33
CA ARG A 81 -6.85 12.39 -2.87
C ARG A 81 -7.17 10.87 -2.82
N GLN A 82 -8.34 10.48 -3.31
CA GLN A 82 -8.85 9.11 -3.32
C GLN A 82 -8.57 8.37 -4.64
N GLU A 83 -7.64 8.85 -5.46
CA GLU A 83 -7.28 8.20 -6.72
C GLU A 83 -6.42 6.95 -6.48
N LYS A 84 -6.68 5.92 -7.27
CA LYS A 84 -5.95 4.66 -7.26
C LYS A 84 -4.89 4.66 -8.35
N CYS A 85 -3.76 4.03 -8.05
CA CYS A 85 -2.71 3.78 -9.01
C CYS A 85 -3.02 2.49 -9.76
N CYS A 86 -3.44 2.61 -11.02
CA CYS A 86 -3.98 1.51 -11.80
C CYS A 86 -3.20 1.30 -13.09
N PHE A 87 -3.17 0.05 -13.56
CA PHE A 87 -2.57 -0.26 -14.84
C PHE A 87 -3.48 0.16 -16.00
N SER A 88 -3.00 1.06 -16.84
CA SER A 88 -3.73 1.62 -17.99
C SER A 88 -3.53 0.82 -19.29
N GLY A 89 -2.78 -0.28 -19.25
CA GLY A 89 -2.41 -1.07 -20.43
C GLY A 89 -0.98 -0.85 -20.91
N CYS A 90 -0.31 0.19 -20.43
CA CYS A 90 1.10 0.47 -20.71
C CYS A 90 1.89 0.84 -19.46
N ALA A 91 1.31 1.67 -18.59
CA ALA A 91 1.95 2.18 -17.38
C ALA A 91 0.96 2.20 -16.21
N MET A 92 1.50 2.45 -15.02
CA MET A 92 0.75 2.73 -13.80
C MET A 92 0.42 4.22 -13.72
N SER A 93 -0.85 4.53 -13.49
CA SER A 93 -1.39 5.89 -13.40
C SER A 93 -2.57 5.97 -12.45
#